data_AF-A0A497L524-F1
#
_entry.id   AF-A0A497L524-F1
#
_cell.length_a   1.000
_cell.length_b   1.000
_cell.length_c   1.000
_cell.angle_alpha   90.00
_cell.angle_beta   90.00
_cell.angle_gamma   90.00
#
_symmetry.space_group_name_H-M   'P 1'
#
loop_
_entity.id
_entity.type
_entity.pdbx_description
1 polymer ?
#
loop_
_entity_poly.entity_id
_entity_poly.type
_entity_poly.pdbx_seq_one_letter_code
_entity_poly.pdbx_strand_id
1 'polypeptide(L)'
;MDSGLSYEAEKLAARLRECEEAFEALKAAAEECRKALMDVESGSAGPGEAISKLSSFLEALSKFEHELSHLAASASTILLRLSPPEGG
;
A
#
# COMPACT_ATOMS: atom_id res chain seq x y z
N MET A 1 20.40 0.31 -28.71
CA MET A 1 19.16 -0.22 -28.11
C MET A 1 18.98 0.52 -26.81
N ASP A 2 17.98 1.40 -26.73
CA ASP A 2 17.57 1.94 -25.44
C ASP A 2 17.12 0.75 -24.60
N SER A 3 17.77 0.49 -23.47
CA SER A 3 17.56 -0.73 -22.68
C SER A 3 16.16 -0.77 -22.04
N GLY A 4 15.37 0.30 -22.22
CA GLY A 4 14.07 0.49 -21.58
C GLY A 4 14.18 0.66 -20.07
N LEU A 5 15.40 0.67 -19.52
CA LEU A 5 15.65 0.73 -18.08
C LEU A 5 15.30 2.11 -17.51
N SER A 6 15.45 3.18 -18.28
CA SER A 6 14.99 4.52 -17.87
C SER A 6 13.48 4.52 -17.65
N TYR A 7 12.70 3.94 -18.57
CA TYR A 7 11.25 3.80 -18.43
C TYR A 7 10.87 2.93 -17.22
N GLU A 8 11.53 1.80 -17.02
CA GLU A 8 11.23 0.95 -15.86
C GLU A 8 11.65 1.59 -14.53
N ALA A 9 12.73 2.38 -14.50
CA ALA A 9 13.14 3.14 -13.32
C ALA A 9 12.11 4.22 -12.97
N GLU A 10 11.63 4.98 -13.96
CA GLU A 10 10.55 5.95 -13.77
C GLU A 10 9.26 5.28 -13.28
N LYS A 11 8.89 4.14 -13.88
CA LYS A 11 7.74 3.35 -13.45
C LYS A 11 7.90 2.86 -12.02
N LEU A 12 9.07 2.34 -11.64
CA LEU A 12 9.35 1.89 -10.27
C LEU A 12 9.21 3.05 -9.27
N ALA A 13 9.75 4.22 -9.60
CA ALA A 13 9.62 5.42 -8.77
C ALA A 13 8.16 5.87 -8.62
N ALA A 14 7.36 5.81 -9.69
CA ALA A 14 5.94 6.12 -9.65
C ALA A 14 5.17 5.13 -8.75
N ARG A 15 5.40 3.83 -8.90
CA ARG A 15 4.78 2.78 -8.06
C ARG A 15 5.19 2.91 -6.59
N LEU A 16 6.44 3.30 -6.32
CA LEU A 16 6.90 3.55 -4.95
C LEU A 16 6.11 4.71 -4.33
N ARG A 17 5.93 5.81 -5.06
CA ARG A 17 5.14 6.95 -4.59
C ARG A 17 3.69 6.57 -4.31
N GLU A 18 3.05 5.83 -5.21
CA GLU A 18 1.67 5.33 -5.01
C GLU A 18 1.58 4.45 -3.74
N CYS A 19 2.58 3.59 -3.52
CA CYS A 19 2.68 2.75 -2.32
C CYS A 19 2.89 3.58 -1.04
N GLU A 20 3.74 4.61 -1.08
CA GLU A 20 3.95 5.55 0.03
C GLU A 20 2.66 6.31 0.37
N GLU A 21 1.93 6.82 -0.63
CA GLU A 21 0.65 7.50 -0.44
C GLU A 21 -0.39 6.56 0.20
N ALA A 22 -0.47 5.31 -0.26
CA ALA A 22 -1.36 4.31 0.33
C ALA A 22 -0.96 3.96 1.77
N PHE A 23 0.34 3.89 2.08
CA PHE A 23 0.83 3.64 3.42
C PHE A 23 0.53 4.79 4.39
N GLU A 24 0.67 6.03 3.96
CA GLU A 24 0.29 7.19 4.77
C GLU A 24 -1.23 7.23 5.04
N ALA A 25 -2.06 6.87 4.07
CA ALA A 25 -3.50 6.70 4.28
C ALA A 25 -3.82 5.58 5.29
N LEU A 26 -3.12 4.44 5.20
CA LEU A 26 -3.24 3.35 6.16
C LEU A 26 -2.86 3.79 7.58
N LYS A 27 -1.76 4.53 7.76
CA LYS A 27 -1.35 5.08 9.06
C LYS A 27 -2.41 6.01 9.64
N ALA A 28 -2.98 6.90 8.82
CA ALA A 28 -4.05 7.79 9.25
C ALA A 28 -5.28 7.00 9.72
N ALA A 29 -5.71 6.00 8.94
CA ALA A 29 -6.83 5.14 9.31
C ALA A 29 -6.56 4.33 10.59
N ALA A 30 -5.32 3.88 10.81
CA ALA A 30 -4.92 3.17 12.03
C ALA A 30 -5.01 4.06 13.28
N GLU A 31 -4.58 5.31 13.20
CA GLU A 31 -4.71 6.28 14.30
C GLU A 31 -6.18 6.61 14.60
N GLU A 32 -7.01 6.81 13.57
CA GLU A 32 -8.45 7.01 13.76
C GLU A 32 -9.11 5.79 14.42
N CYS A 33 -8.74 4.58 13.99
CA CYS A 33 -9.23 3.35 14.59
C CYS A 33 -8.80 3.21 16.05
N ARG A 34 -7.52 3.50 16.36
CA ARG A 34 -7.00 3.50 17.74
C ARG A 34 -7.80 4.46 18.62
N LYS A 35 -8.03 5.68 18.13
CA LYS A 35 -8.82 6.68 18.85
C LYS A 35 -10.24 6.19 19.10
N ALA A 36 -10.93 5.70 18.08
CA ALA A 36 -12.31 5.22 18.22
C ALA A 36 -12.43 4.06 19.23
N LEU A 37 -11.44 3.16 19.27
CA LEU A 37 -11.40 2.08 20.26
C LEU A 37 -11.27 2.63 21.69
N MET A 38 -10.40 3.63 21.91
CA MET A 38 -10.26 4.29 23.22
C MET A 38 -11.51 5.09 23.61
N ASP A 39 -12.17 5.73 22.65
CA ASP A 39 -13.42 6.46 22.88
C ASP A 39 -14.55 5.51 23.27
N VAL A 40 -14.60 4.29 22.69
CA VAL A 40 -15.52 3.24 23.12
C VAL A 40 -15.18 2.72 24.52
N GLU A 41 -13.91 2.47 24.82
CA GLU A 41 -13.47 2.01 26.15
C GLU A 41 -13.81 3.02 27.25
N SER A 42 -13.65 4.32 26.96
CA SER A 42 -14.00 5.40 27.90
C SER A 42 -15.50 5.68 28.01
N GLY A 43 -16.33 5.05 27.18
CA GLY A 43 -17.78 5.30 27.10
C GLY A 43 -18.15 6.61 26.40
N SER A 44 -17.19 7.28 25.76
CA SER A 44 -17.38 8.53 25.01
C SER A 44 -17.96 8.30 23.61
N ALA A 45 -17.87 7.07 23.09
CA ALA A 45 -18.42 6.64 21.81
C ALA A 45 -19.09 5.26 21.92
N GLY A 46 -19.94 4.94 20.94
CA GLY A 46 -20.60 3.64 20.84
C GLY A 46 -19.83 2.63 19.96
N PRO A 47 -20.07 1.30 20.11
CA PRO A 47 -19.39 0.28 19.31
C PRO A 47 -19.52 0.46 17.79
N GLY A 48 -20.60 1.09 17.32
CA GLY A 48 -20.82 1.37 15.90
C GLY A 48 -19.75 2.28 15.29
N GLU A 49 -19.21 3.23 16.05
CA GLU A 49 -18.14 4.11 15.59
C GLU A 49 -16.83 3.33 15.40
N ALA A 50 -16.47 2.50 16.37
CA ALA A 50 -15.30 1.63 16.26
C ALA A 50 -15.42 0.64 15.09
N ILE A 51 -16.60 0.04 14.87
CA ILE A 51 -16.85 -0.83 13.71
C ILE A 51 -16.65 -0.06 12.40
N SER A 52 -17.20 1.15 12.29
CA SER A 52 -17.03 1.97 11.09
C SER A 52 -15.56 2.29 10.82
N LYS A 53 -14.78 2.65 11.85
CA LYS A 53 -13.35 2.96 11.70
C LYS A 53 -12.51 1.73 11.39
N LEU A 54 -12.84 0.58 11.97
CA LEU A 54 -12.22 -0.70 11.62
C LEU A 54 -12.46 -1.06 10.15
N SER A 55 -13.68 -0.88 9.65
CA SER A 55 -13.98 -1.11 8.23
C SER A 55 -13.17 -0.20 7.31
N SER A 56 -13.05 1.10 7.63
CA SER A 56 -12.21 2.03 6.86
C SER A 56 -10.72 1.68 6.93
N PHE A 57 -10.24 1.21 8.09
CA PHE A 57 -8.87 0.71 8.23
C PHE A 57 -8.62 -0.51 7.34
N LEU A 58 -9.55 -1.48 7.29
CA LEU A 58 -9.43 -2.64 6.43
C LEU A 58 -9.43 -2.26 4.94
N GLU A 59 -10.26 -1.29 4.54
CA GLU A 59 -10.24 -0.77 3.17
C GLU A 59 -8.89 -0.12 2.80
N ALA A 60 -8.35 0.71 3.69
CA ALA A 60 -7.03 1.31 3.51
C ALA A 60 -5.92 0.25 3.45
N LEU A 61 -6.01 -0.81 4.26
CA LEU A 61 -5.07 -1.91 4.27
C LEU A 61 -5.09 -2.67 2.94
N SER A 62 -6.28 -3.03 2.44
CA SER A 62 -6.42 -3.69 1.14
C SER A 62 -5.88 -2.83 -0.01
N LYS A 63 -6.06 -1.51 0.05
CA LYS A 63 -5.47 -0.59 -0.93
C LYS A 63 -3.94 -0.59 -0.86
N PHE A 64 -3.36 -0.53 0.34
CA PHE A 64 -1.91 -0.61 0.51
C PHE A 64 -1.34 -1.93 -0.02
N GLU A 65 -1.97 -3.07 0.29
CA GLU A 65 -1.58 -4.39 -0.23
C GLU A 65 -1.61 -4.43 -1.76
N HIS A 66 -2.61 -3.79 -2.38
CA HIS A 66 -2.70 -3.67 -3.83
C HIS A 66 -1.50 -2.91 -4.42
N GLU A 67 -1.17 -1.73 -3.90
CA GLU A 67 -0.03 -0.95 -4.41
C GLU A 67 1.31 -1.62 -4.15
N LEU A 68 1.46 -2.28 -3.00
CA LEU A 68 2.65 -3.07 -2.67
C LEU A 68 2.85 -4.21 -3.68
N SER A 69 1.76 -4.86 -4.11
CA SER A 69 1.82 -5.91 -5.13
C SER A 69 2.30 -5.38 -6.49
N HIS A 70 1.88 -4.17 -6.88
CA HIS A 70 2.33 -3.52 -8.11
C HIS A 70 3.80 -3.12 -8.06
N LEU A 71 4.26 -2.63 -6.90
CA LEU A 71 5.66 -2.30 -6.68
C LEU A 71 6.55 -3.55 -6.79
N ALA A 72 6.16 -4.64 -6.13
CA ALA A 72 6.86 -5.92 -6.20
C ALA A 72 6.89 -6.49 -7.63
N ALA A 73 5.77 -6.44 -8.35
CA ALA A 73 5.68 -6.88 -9.74
C ALA A 73 6.60 -6.06 -10.67
N SER A 74 6.70 -4.74 -10.44
CA SER A 74 7.59 -3.86 -11.20
C SER A 74 9.06 -4.21 -10.96
N ALA A 75 9.46 -4.42 -9.70
CA ALA A 75 10.82 -4.86 -9.37
C ALA A 75 11.16 -6.23 -9.99
N SER A 76 10.23 -7.19 -9.93
CA SER A 76 10.38 -8.51 -10.55
C SER A 76 10.55 -8.43 -12.07
N THR A 77 9.76 -7.58 -12.74
CA THR A 77 9.86 -7.34 -14.18
C THR A 77 11.22 -6.76 -14.57
N ILE A 78 11.74 -5.82 -13.79
CA ILE A 78 13.08 -5.25 -13.99
C ILE A 78 14.15 -6.33 -13.84
N LEU A 79 14.06 -7.15 -12.79
CA LEU A 79 15.01 -8.24 -12.55
C LEU A 79 15.05 -9.23 -13.73
N LEU A 80 13.89 -9.63 -14.25
CA LEU A 80 13.78 -10.52 -15.40
C LEU A 80 14.39 -9.92 -16.68
N ARG A 81 14.34 -8.59 -16.85
CA ARG A 81 14.99 -7.93 -17.99
C ARG A 81 16.50 -7.87 -17.86
N LEU A 82 17.00 -7.67 -16.63
CA LEU A 82 18.44 -7.60 -16.35
C LEU A 82 19.09 -8.98 -16.35
N SER A 83 18.34 -10.00 -15.94
CA SER A 83 18.77 -11.40 -15.88
C SER A 83 17.69 -12.29 -16.51
N PRO A 84 17.59 -12.31 -17.86
CA PRO A 84 16.67 -13.20 -18.53
C PRO A 84 17.04 -14.65 -18.19
N PRO A 85 16.06 -15.55 -18.00
CA PRO A 85 16.36 -16.96 -17.81
C PRO A 85 17.15 -17.48 -19.02
N GLU A 86 18.26 -18.17 -18.78
CA GLU A 86 19.05 -18.77 -19.85
C GLU A 86 18.21 -19.85 -20.57
N GLY A 87 17.88 -19.60 -21.84
CA GLY A 87 17.24 -20.57 -22.73
C GLY A 87 15.77 -20.29 -23.04
N GLY A 88 15.54 -19.63 -24.19
CA GLY A 88 14.29 -19.65 -24.95
C GLY A 88 14.61 -19.96 -26.41
#